data_AF-A0A8J4CET9-F1
#
_entry.id   AF-A0A8J4CET9-F1
#
_cell.length_a   1.000
_cell.length_b   1.000
_cell.length_c   1.000
_cell.angle_alpha   90.00
_cell.angle_beta   90.00
_cell.angle_gamma   90.00
#
_symmetry.space_group_name_H-M   'P 1'
#
loop_
_entity.id
_entity.type
_entity.pdbx_description
1 polymer ?
#
loop_
_entity_poly.entity_id
_entity_poly.type
_entity_poly.pdbx_seq_one_letter_code
_entity_poly.pdbx_strand_id
1 'polypeptide(L)'
;GGRPVSACPQSFSCSRPAGWCTNTSSVFRSLDCDGDGVLDLTCSNSTGERWAILSQNGCAEDWTGGRPVSVCPQSFILVNAGPFYLKMAVLRTGLVGGL
;
A
#
# COMPACT_ATOMS: atom_id res chain seq x y z
N GLY A 1 -15.70 -18.27 -20.76
CA GLY A 1 -14.29 -18.51 -20.42
C GLY A 1 -13.78 -17.35 -19.59
N GLY A 2 -13.79 -17.48 -18.27
CA GLY A 2 -13.14 -16.54 -17.36
C GLY A 2 -11.97 -17.27 -16.73
N ARG A 3 -10.75 -16.74 -16.87
CA ARG A 3 -9.56 -17.34 -16.24
C ARG A 3 -9.64 -17.04 -14.74
N PRO A 4 -9.38 -18.01 -13.85
CA PRO A 4 -9.39 -17.79 -12.41
C PRO A 4 -8.30 -16.77 -12.07
N VAL A 5 -8.66 -15.79 -11.25
CA VAL A 5 -7.78 -14.73 -10.71
C VAL A 5 -6.59 -15.27 -9.89
N SER A 6 -6.48 -16.59 -9.73
CA SER A 6 -5.42 -17.28 -8.96
C SER A 6 -4.08 -17.44 -9.69
N ALA A 7 -3.92 -16.96 -10.93
CA ALA A 7 -2.68 -17.20 -11.68
C ALA A 7 -1.51 -16.26 -11.34
N CYS A 8 -1.75 -15.12 -10.70
CA CYS A 8 -0.72 -14.27 -10.07
C CYS A 8 -1.41 -13.18 -9.23
N PRO A 9 -1.42 -13.23 -7.88
CA PRO A 9 -1.98 -12.14 -7.07
C PRO A 9 -1.26 -10.79 -7.30
N GLN A 10 -0.07 -10.81 -7.89
CA GLN A 10 0.71 -9.63 -8.25
C GLN A 10 0.18 -8.88 -9.50
N SER A 11 -0.69 -9.49 -10.32
CA SER A 11 -1.15 -8.89 -11.58
C SER A 11 -2.46 -8.08 -11.47
N PHE A 12 -3.13 -8.08 -10.31
CA PHE A 12 -4.32 -7.26 -10.05
C PHE A 12 -4.01 -5.99 -9.25
N SER A 13 -2.73 -5.64 -9.12
CA SER A 13 -2.33 -4.39 -8.47
C SER A 13 -2.81 -3.18 -9.29
N CYS A 14 -3.20 -2.12 -8.59
CA CYS A 14 -3.67 -0.92 -9.25
C CYS A 14 -2.54 -0.21 -10.00
N SER A 15 -2.86 0.31 -11.19
CA SER A 15 -1.94 1.20 -11.91
C SER A 15 -1.95 2.57 -11.24
N ARG A 16 -0.76 3.08 -10.94
CA ARG A 16 -0.61 4.42 -10.36
C ARG A 16 -1.07 5.47 -11.36
N PRO A 17 -2.07 6.32 -11.04
CA PRO A 17 -2.50 7.38 -11.94
C PRO A 17 -1.36 8.38 -12.20
N ALA A 18 -1.30 8.91 -13.42
CA ALA A 18 -0.29 9.90 -13.79
C ALA A 18 -0.46 11.17 -12.95
N GLY A 19 0.62 11.68 -12.34
CA GLY A 19 0.55 12.85 -11.44
C GLY A 19 0.08 12.54 -10.01
N TRP A 20 -0.32 11.30 -9.72
CA TRP A 20 -0.69 10.91 -8.37
C TRP A 20 0.54 10.64 -7.51
N CYS A 21 0.61 11.22 -6.31
CA CYS A 21 1.73 11.05 -5.39
C CYS A 21 3.11 11.46 -5.93
N THR A 22 3.20 12.46 -6.80
CA THR A 22 4.46 12.90 -7.44
C THR A 22 5.20 14.00 -6.68
N ASN A 23 4.61 14.54 -5.61
CA ASN A 23 5.26 15.59 -4.82
C ASN A 23 6.51 15.04 -4.10
N THR A 24 7.56 15.84 -4.02
CA THR A 24 8.83 15.46 -3.37
C THR A 24 8.67 15.12 -1.88
N SER A 25 7.70 15.76 -1.21
CA SER A 25 7.37 15.52 0.20
C SER A 25 6.31 14.42 0.40
N SER A 26 5.90 13.74 -0.67
CA SER A 26 4.97 12.62 -0.62
C SER A 26 5.72 11.29 -0.62
N VAL A 27 5.22 10.36 0.19
CA VAL A 27 5.68 8.98 0.32
C VAL A 27 4.67 8.07 -0.35
N PHE A 28 5.07 7.50 -1.48
CA PHE A 28 4.32 6.48 -2.21
C PHE A 28 4.68 5.09 -1.67
N ARG A 29 3.69 4.23 -1.42
CA ARG A 29 3.90 2.81 -1.09
C ARG A 29 2.87 1.92 -1.78
N SER A 30 3.30 0.72 -2.17
CA SER A 30 2.45 -0.35 -2.66
C SER A 30 2.42 -1.51 -1.66
N LEU A 31 1.28 -1.76 -1.03
CA LEU A 31 1.10 -2.80 -0.02
C LEU A 31 -0.37 -3.22 0.04
N ASP A 32 -0.61 -4.44 0.51
CA ASP A 32 -1.96 -4.95 0.76
C ASP A 32 -2.49 -4.33 2.08
N CYS A 33 -3.45 -3.41 1.96
CA CYS A 33 -3.99 -2.64 3.07
C CYS A 33 -5.21 -3.32 3.70
N ASP A 34 -5.97 -4.09 2.94
CA ASP A 34 -7.24 -4.72 3.32
C ASP A 34 -7.15 -6.24 3.51
N GLY A 35 -6.02 -6.85 3.21
CA GLY A 35 -5.71 -8.25 3.44
C GLY A 35 -6.26 -9.19 2.38
N ASP A 36 -6.59 -8.69 1.19
CA ASP A 36 -7.15 -9.49 0.10
C ASP A 36 -6.09 -10.23 -0.74
N GLY A 37 -4.80 -10.01 -0.42
CA GLY A 37 -3.66 -10.59 -1.10
C GLY A 37 -3.24 -9.85 -2.38
N VAL A 38 -3.85 -8.71 -2.68
CA VAL A 38 -3.56 -7.83 -3.81
C VAL A 38 -2.93 -6.53 -3.31
N LEU A 39 -2.00 -5.96 -4.07
CA LEU A 39 -1.32 -4.74 -3.66
C LEU A 39 -2.18 -3.50 -3.96
N ASP A 40 -2.41 -2.69 -2.93
CA ASP A 40 -3.01 -1.37 -3.01
C ASP A 40 -1.96 -0.29 -3.19
N LEU A 41 -2.39 0.88 -3.66
CA LEU A 41 -1.51 2.06 -3.73
C LEU A 41 -1.85 3.03 -2.62
N THR A 42 -0.83 3.52 -1.95
CA THR A 42 -0.98 4.53 -0.90
C THR A 42 -0.03 5.69 -1.15
N CYS A 43 -0.49 6.87 -0.77
CA CYS A 43 0.29 8.07 -0.76
C CYS A 43 0.04 8.80 0.55
N SER A 44 1.09 9.34 1.14
CA SER A 44 0.96 10.23 2.29
C SER A 44 1.99 11.33 2.18
N ASN A 45 1.81 12.46 2.84
CA ASN A 45 2.83 13.51 2.86
C ASN A 45 3.13 13.97 4.29
N SER A 46 4.14 14.83 4.41
CA SER A 46 4.56 15.40 5.69
C SER A 46 3.53 16.34 6.34
N THR A 47 2.50 16.78 5.60
CA THR A 47 1.40 17.62 6.12
C THR A 47 0.24 16.79 6.68
N GLY A 48 0.28 15.45 6.55
CA GLY A 48 -0.72 14.53 7.08
C GLY A 48 -1.85 14.17 6.11
N GLU A 49 -1.78 14.65 4.87
CA GLU A 49 -2.68 14.24 3.79
C GLU A 49 -2.37 12.81 3.37
N ARG A 50 -3.43 12.05 3.10
CA ARG A 50 -3.38 10.62 2.85
C ARG A 50 -4.33 10.25 1.72
N TRP A 51 -3.81 9.48 0.77
CA TRP A 51 -4.55 8.96 -0.35
C TRP A 51 -4.35 7.44 -0.43
N ALA A 52 -5.37 6.72 -0.85
CA ALA A 52 -5.31 5.28 -1.04
C ALA A 52 -6.13 4.90 -2.27
N ILE A 53 -5.65 3.94 -3.04
CA ILE A 53 -6.34 3.33 -4.16
C ILE A 53 -6.36 1.84 -3.86
N LEU A 54 -7.55 1.35 -3.48
CA LEU A 54 -7.75 -0.04 -3.10
C LEU A 54 -8.10 -0.89 -4.32
N SER A 55 -7.47 -2.04 -4.43
CA SER A 55 -7.67 -3.01 -5.48
C SER A 55 -9.06 -3.65 -5.40
N GLN A 56 -9.55 -4.00 -4.20
CA GLN A 56 -10.92 -4.48 -3.98
C GLN A 56 -12.00 -3.50 -4.43
N ASN A 57 -11.67 -2.20 -4.46
CA ASN A 57 -12.58 -1.13 -4.91
C ASN A 57 -12.39 -0.80 -6.40
N GLY A 58 -11.84 -1.73 -7.18
CA GLY A 58 -11.65 -1.58 -8.61
C GLY A 58 -10.64 -0.49 -9.00
N CYS A 59 -9.67 -0.19 -8.13
CA CYS A 59 -8.66 0.83 -8.36
C CYS A 59 -9.23 2.24 -8.58
N ALA A 60 -10.32 2.57 -7.88
CA ALA A 60 -10.90 3.90 -7.92
C ALA A 60 -9.87 4.96 -7.50
N GLU A 61 -9.62 5.91 -8.39
CA GLU A 61 -8.70 7.01 -8.14
C GLU A 61 -9.15 7.83 -6.93
N ASP A 62 -8.17 8.27 -6.12
CA ASP A 62 -8.42 9.09 -4.96
C ASP A 62 -7.53 10.32 -5.00
N TRP A 63 -8.12 11.49 -5.23
CA TRP A 63 -7.42 12.77 -5.29
C TRP A 63 -7.68 13.65 -4.06
N THR A 64 -8.46 13.16 -3.10
CA THR A 64 -9.05 14.00 -2.04
C THR A 64 -8.12 14.25 -0.85
N GLY A 65 -7.16 13.37 -0.60
CA GLY A 65 -6.15 13.55 0.47
C GLY A 65 -6.68 13.34 1.88
N GLY A 66 -7.92 12.86 2.01
CA GLY A 66 -8.64 12.72 3.28
C GLY A 66 -8.75 11.29 3.81
N ARG A 67 -7.99 10.31 3.29
CA ARG A 67 -8.14 8.92 3.73
C ARG A 67 -7.77 8.76 5.21
N PRO A 68 -8.59 8.08 6.02
CA PRO A 68 -8.27 7.84 7.41
C PRO A 68 -7.10 6.84 7.52
N VAL A 69 -6.37 6.92 8.64
CA VAL A 69 -5.26 6.01 8.96
C VAL A 69 -5.70 4.54 8.94
N SER A 70 -6.95 4.26 9.28
CA SER A 70 -7.54 2.93 9.31
C SER A 70 -7.64 2.27 7.94
N VAL A 71 -7.65 3.02 6.84
CA VAL A 71 -7.68 2.44 5.49
C VAL A 71 -6.38 1.70 5.21
N CYS A 72 -5.25 2.21 5.68
CA CYS A 72 -3.98 1.54 5.51
C CYS A 72 -2.99 1.90 6.63
N PRO A 73 -3.15 1.32 7.83
CA PRO A 73 -2.37 1.69 9.00
C PRO A 73 -0.87 1.44 8.78
N GLN A 74 -0.55 0.35 8.08
CA GLN A 74 0.82 -0.03 7.71
C GLN A 74 1.52 1.01 6.83
N SER A 75 0.77 1.77 6.00
CA SER A 75 1.35 2.85 5.19
C SER A 75 1.34 4.21 5.90
N PHE A 76 0.28 4.50 6.66
CA PHE A 76 0.02 5.84 7.19
C PHE A 76 0.55 6.08 8.61
N ILE A 77 0.84 5.02 9.38
CA ILE A 77 1.47 5.15 10.70
C ILE A 77 2.97 5.46 10.55
N LEU A 78 3.59 5.03 9.45
CA LEU A 78 5.01 5.24 9.16
C LEU A 78 5.40 6.69 8.82
N VAL A 79 4.43 7.59 8.58
CA VAL A 79 4.72 9.02 8.35
C VAL A 79 4.64 9.86 9.62
N ASN A 80 4.02 9.36 10.68
CA ASN A 80 3.90 10.08 11.96
C ASN A 80 4.74 9.46 13.09
N ALA A 81 5.19 8.21 12.92
CA ALA A 81 6.22 7.63 13.76
C ALA A 81 7.58 7.89 13.12
N GLY A 82 8.45 8.66 13.79
CA GLY A 82 9.84 8.87 13.38
C GLY A 82 10.65 7.56 13.20
N PRO A 83 11.98 7.63 13.07
CA PRO A 83 12.86 6.57 12.50
C PRO A 83 12.89 5.21 13.23
N PHE A 84 12.06 4.98 14.24
CA PHE A 84 12.07 3.81 15.11
C PHE A 84 11.25 2.61 14.59
N TYR A 85 10.36 2.76 13.61
CA TYR A 85 9.54 1.64 13.11
C TYR A 85 10.15 0.84 11.94
N LEU A 86 11.29 1.26 11.40
CA LEU A 86 11.97 0.52 10.31
C LEU A 86 12.60 -0.81 10.75
N LYS A 87 12.65 -1.12 12.05
CA LYS A 87 13.20 -2.41 12.54
C LYS A 87 12.25 -3.61 12.39
N MET A 88 10.97 -3.41 12.06
CA MET A 88 9.99 -4.52 12.02
C MET A 88 9.62 -5.00 10.61
N ALA A 89 9.96 -4.26 9.54
CA ALA A 89 9.49 -4.56 8.18
C ALA A 89 10.46 -5.39 7.32
N VAL A 90 11.65 -5.74 7.82
CA VAL A 90 12.58 -6.67 7.15
C VAL A 90 13.11 -7.68 8.16
N LEU A 91 12.28 -8.66 8.50
CA LEU A 91 12.68 -9.98 9.02
C LEU A 91 11.63 -11.02 8.57
N ARG A 92 11.42 -11.11 7.26
CA ARG A 92 11.03 -12.38 6.61
C ARG A 92 12.09 -12.76 5.58
N THR A 93 13.34 -12.80 6.01
CA THR A 93 14.35 -13.64 5.35
C THR A 93 14.33 -14.98 6.06
N GLY A 94 14.07 -16.03 5.28
CA GLY A 94 13.64 -17.32 5.76
C GLY A 94 14.67 -18.09 6.60
N LEU A 95 14.15 -19.09 7.29
CA LEU A 95 14.86 -20.34 7.47
C LEU A 95 13.89 -21.51 7.25
N VAL A 96 14.23 -22.27 6.23
CA VAL A 96 13.79 -23.61 5.90
C VAL A 96 14.36 -24.62 6.91
N GLY A 97 13.64 -25.73 7.13
CA GLY A 97 14.13 -26.95 7.81
C GLY A 97 13.99 -26.92 9.34
N GLY A 98 13.58 -27.95 10.05
CA GLY A 98 13.44 -29.38 9.72
C GLY A 98 13.70 -30.17 11.01
N LEU A 99 12.95 -31.27 11.18
CA LEU A 99 12.93 -32.26 12.27
C LEU A 99 12.21 -31.88 13.56
#